data_AF-A0AAU9Q446-F1
#
_entry.id   AF-A0AAU9Q446-F1
#
_cell.length_a   1.000
_cell.length_b   1.000
_cell.length_c   1.000
_cell.angle_alpha   90.00
_cell.angle_beta   90.00
_cell.angle_gamma   90.00
#
_symmetry.space_group_name_H-M   'P 1'
#
loop_
_entity.id
_entity.type
_entity.pdbx_description
1 polymer ?
#
loop_
_entity_poly.entity_id
_entity_poly.type
_entity_poly.pdbx_seq_one_letter_code
_entity_poly.pdbx_strand_id
1 'polypeptide(L)'
;MKKTISTMVLAMALVGCDDASKAIDQAQEAANKAIDTVQEQMDSVEEAFNLDQFGDAAESAEELAASVEEAMNVDFSDPEALIEAKEHIANAYACLVEASSESAVDKVMDKVMSSIGSEETKSLIEEGIEKAQAAKECVM
;
A
#
# COMPACT_ATOMS: atom_id res chain seq x y z
N MET A 1 67.95 8.78 7.25
CA MET A 1 68.02 9.36 5.89
C MET A 1 67.68 8.25 4.91
N LYS A 2 66.64 8.22 4.07
CA LYS A 2 65.76 9.23 3.45
C LYS A 2 64.41 8.55 3.09
N LYS A 3 63.30 9.25 3.34
CA LYS A 3 62.10 9.46 2.49
C LYS A 3 61.33 8.19 2.05
N THR A 4 60.25 7.77 2.72
CA THR A 4 58.87 8.23 2.47
C THR A 4 58.69 9.04 1.19
N ILE A 5 57.91 8.50 0.24
CA ILE A 5 56.91 9.14 -0.64
C ILE A 5 56.60 8.12 -1.74
N SER A 6 55.43 7.50 -1.65
CA SER A 6 54.69 7.07 -2.84
C SER A 6 53.20 7.23 -2.55
N THR A 7 52.82 8.48 -2.27
CA THR A 7 51.43 8.94 -2.37
C THR A 7 51.23 9.32 -3.83
N MET A 8 51.00 8.34 -4.70
CA MET A 8 50.73 8.61 -6.11
C MET A 8 49.21 8.57 -6.34
N VAL A 9 48.61 9.74 -6.10
CA VAL A 9 47.55 10.34 -6.92
C VAL A 9 46.40 9.40 -7.30
N LEU A 10 45.43 9.25 -6.40
CA LEU A 10 44.05 8.92 -6.77
C LEU A 10 43.32 10.23 -7.09
N ALA A 11 43.65 10.84 -8.23
CA ALA A 11 42.95 12.03 -8.74
C ALA A 11 42.53 11.78 -10.19
N MET A 12 41.50 10.94 -10.35
CA MET A 12 40.70 10.85 -11.58
C MET A 12 39.21 10.66 -11.24
N ALA A 13 38.70 11.39 -10.24
CA ALA A 13 37.33 11.22 -9.74
C ALA A 13 36.39 12.40 -10.02
N LEU A 14 36.69 13.32 -10.95
CA LEU A 14 35.89 14.56 -11.10
C LEU A 14 35.59 14.98 -12.56
N VAL A 15 35.53 14.06 -13.52
CA VAL A 15 35.06 14.36 -14.90
C VAL A 15 33.79 13.57 -15.27
N GLY A 16 33.10 12.98 -14.30
CA GLY A 16 31.88 12.20 -14.53
C GLY A 16 30.72 12.53 -13.56
N CYS A 17 30.76 13.65 -12.85
CA CYS A 17 29.76 13.99 -11.83
C CYS A 17 28.50 14.71 -12.38
N ASP A 18 28.43 14.99 -13.69
CA ASP A 18 27.24 15.58 -14.32
C ASP A 18 26.14 14.52 -14.50
N ASP A 19 26.50 13.28 -14.87
CA ASP A 19 25.56 12.16 -14.99
C ASP A 19 25.11 11.58 -13.65
N ALA A 20 25.98 11.57 -12.63
CA ALA A 20 25.60 11.11 -11.30
C ALA A 20 24.59 12.05 -10.61
N SER A 21 24.69 13.37 -10.84
CA SER A 21 23.72 14.33 -10.31
C SER A 21 22.36 14.16 -10.97
N LYS A 22 22.32 13.95 -12.30
CA LYS A 22 21.08 13.60 -13.03
C LYS A 22 20.46 12.29 -12.58
N ALA A 23 21.27 11.26 -12.31
CA ALA A 23 20.77 9.98 -11.83
C ALA A 23 20.16 10.08 -10.43
N ILE A 24 20.71 10.94 -9.56
CA ILE A 24 20.17 11.23 -8.23
C ILE A 24 18.88 12.05 -8.33
N ASP A 25 18.82 13.06 -9.21
CA ASP A 25 17.62 13.86 -9.44
C ASP A 25 16.49 13.00 -10.04
N GLN A 26 16.80 12.11 -10.99
CA GLN A 26 15.84 11.17 -11.57
C GLN A 26 15.34 10.14 -10.56
N ALA A 27 16.20 9.68 -9.64
CA ALA A 27 15.80 8.77 -8.58
C ALA A 27 14.86 9.44 -7.58
N GLN A 28 15.12 10.70 -7.23
CA GLN A 28 14.23 11.47 -6.35
C GLN A 28 12.93 11.86 -7.06
N GLU A 29 12.97 12.20 -8.34
CA GLU A 29 11.77 12.49 -9.14
C GLU A 29 10.91 11.23 -9.32
N ALA A 30 11.53 10.05 -9.50
CA ALA A 30 10.84 8.77 -9.53
C ALA A 30 10.24 8.40 -8.16
N ALA A 31 10.97 8.65 -7.07
CA ALA A 31 10.47 8.43 -5.71
C ALA A 31 9.30 9.37 -5.37
N ASN A 32 9.43 10.66 -5.69
CA ASN A 32 8.35 11.63 -5.51
C ASN A 32 7.13 11.25 -6.35
N LYS A 33 7.33 10.84 -7.62
CA LYS A 33 6.24 10.38 -8.47
C LYS A 33 5.58 9.10 -7.96
N ALA A 34 6.35 8.19 -7.37
CA ALA A 34 5.81 6.99 -6.73
C ALA A 34 4.97 7.35 -5.50
N ILE A 35 5.45 8.27 -4.66
CA ILE A 35 4.70 8.79 -3.51
C ILE A 35 3.43 9.52 -3.94
N ASP A 36 3.49 10.30 -5.04
CA ASP A 36 2.31 10.95 -5.62
C ASP A 36 1.30 9.91 -6.13
N THR A 37 1.79 8.83 -6.76
CA THR A 37 0.92 7.74 -7.25
C THR A 37 0.25 7.01 -6.08
N VAL A 38 0.99 6.75 -5.00
CA VAL A 38 0.43 6.09 -3.80
C VAL A 38 -0.62 6.98 -3.14
N GLN A 39 -0.36 8.29 -3.01
CA GLN A 39 -1.38 9.23 -2.49
C GLN A 39 -2.63 9.28 -3.37
N GLU A 40 -2.49 9.36 -4.70
CA GLU A 40 -3.64 9.31 -5.62
C GLU A 40 -4.46 8.01 -5.49
N GLN A 41 -3.79 6.89 -5.18
CA GLN A 41 -4.46 5.61 -4.93
C GLN A 41 -5.20 5.59 -3.61
N MET A 42 -4.63 6.17 -2.55
CA MET A 42 -5.29 6.30 -1.24
C MET A 42 -6.53 7.19 -1.35
N ASP A 43 -6.43 8.34 -2.00
CA ASP A 43 -7.57 9.23 -2.26
C ASP A 43 -8.69 8.49 -3.04
N SER A 44 -8.30 7.65 -4.01
CA SER A 44 -9.25 6.84 -4.79
C SER A 44 -9.93 5.75 -3.95
N VAL A 45 -9.22 5.17 -2.98
CA VAL A 45 -9.77 4.19 -2.03
C VAL A 45 -10.78 4.89 -1.11
N GLU A 46 -10.42 6.01 -0.50
CA GLU A 46 -11.33 6.81 0.33
C GLU A 46 -12.60 7.22 -0.44
N GLU A 47 -12.45 7.66 -1.70
CA GLU A 47 -13.60 8.01 -2.54
C GLU A 47 -14.50 6.80 -2.83
N ALA A 48 -13.90 5.61 -3.02
CA ALA A 48 -14.66 4.37 -3.22
C ALA A 48 -15.51 4.01 -1.99
N PHE A 49 -15.01 4.33 -0.80
CA PHE A 49 -15.66 4.07 0.48
C PHE A 49 -16.67 5.14 0.92
N ASN A 50 -16.98 6.16 0.10
CA ASN A 50 -17.89 7.27 0.40
C ASN A 50 -18.95 6.96 1.49
N LEU A 51 -18.63 7.37 2.72
CA LEU A 51 -19.27 6.91 3.96
C LEU A 51 -20.76 7.26 4.04
N ASP A 52 -21.19 8.31 3.35
CA ASP A 52 -22.59 8.73 3.26
C ASP A 52 -23.50 7.64 2.66
N GLN A 53 -22.94 6.75 1.83
CA GLN A 53 -23.69 5.66 1.21
C GLN A 53 -23.93 4.46 2.15
N PHE A 54 -23.14 4.37 3.23
CA PHE A 54 -23.19 3.26 4.18
C PHE A 54 -24.03 3.57 5.42
N GLY A 55 -24.39 4.84 5.66
CA GLY A 55 -25.31 5.22 6.74
C GLY A 55 -24.83 4.72 8.10
N ASP A 56 -25.62 3.85 8.73
CA ASP A 56 -25.27 3.26 10.03
C ASP A 56 -24.04 2.33 9.98
N ALA A 57 -23.61 1.90 8.78
CA ALA A 57 -22.43 1.07 8.57
C ALA A 57 -21.16 1.89 8.23
N ALA A 58 -21.21 3.22 8.36
CA ALA A 58 -20.08 4.09 8.05
C ALA A 58 -18.81 3.75 8.86
N GLU A 59 -18.95 3.37 10.13
CA GLU A 59 -17.82 2.97 10.99
C GLU A 59 -17.13 1.72 10.43
N SER A 60 -17.89 0.68 10.09
CA SER A 60 -17.33 -0.54 9.46
C SER A 60 -16.75 -0.27 8.06
N ALA A 61 -17.25 0.74 7.34
CA ALA A 61 -16.71 1.14 6.05
C ALA A 61 -15.35 1.85 6.20
N GLU A 62 -15.21 2.68 7.23
CA GLU A 62 -13.95 3.32 7.60
C GLU A 62 -12.90 2.29 8.04
N GLU A 63 -13.30 1.29 8.84
CA GLU A 63 -12.41 0.18 9.22
C GLU A 63 -11.93 -0.63 8.00
N LEU A 64 -12.82 -0.90 7.04
CA LEU A 64 -12.43 -1.61 5.82
C LEU A 64 -11.49 -0.76 4.96
N ALA A 65 -11.75 0.53 4.82
CA ALA A 65 -10.86 1.46 4.13
C ALA A 65 -9.47 1.48 4.78
N ALA A 66 -9.40 1.58 6.11
CA ALA A 66 -8.15 1.57 6.86
C ALA A 66 -7.37 0.26 6.69
N SER A 67 -8.05 -0.89 6.70
CA SER A 67 -7.40 -2.20 6.48
C SER A 67 -6.87 -2.36 5.04
N VAL A 68 -7.53 -1.76 4.05
CA VAL A 68 -7.03 -1.70 2.67
C VAL A 68 -5.82 -0.80 2.57
N GLU A 69 -5.84 0.35 3.23
CA GLU A 69 -4.71 1.28 3.32
C GLU A 69 -3.50 0.61 3.99
N GLU A 70 -3.72 -0.16 5.06
CA GLU A 70 -2.70 -0.97 5.69
C GLU A 70 -2.05 -1.94 4.70
N ALA A 71 -2.86 -2.67 3.92
CA ALA A 71 -2.34 -3.59 2.90
C ALA A 71 -1.59 -2.89 1.75
N MET A 72 -1.86 -1.62 1.47
CA MET A 72 -1.07 -0.83 0.52
C MET A 72 0.32 -0.46 1.08
N ASN A 73 0.45 -0.39 2.40
CA ASN A 73 1.67 0.06 3.09
C ASN A 73 2.43 -1.08 3.81
N VAL A 74 1.89 -2.31 3.80
CA VAL A 74 2.47 -3.47 4.49
C VAL A 74 3.83 -3.86 3.89
N ASP A 75 4.76 -4.31 4.74
CA ASP A 75 6.01 -4.90 4.27
C ASP A 75 5.77 -6.33 3.80
N PHE A 76 5.75 -6.55 2.49
CA PHE A 76 5.60 -7.88 1.88
C PHE A 76 6.76 -8.85 2.16
N SER A 77 7.85 -8.38 2.78
CA SER A 77 8.93 -9.23 3.26
C SER A 77 8.68 -9.75 4.68
N ASP A 78 7.70 -9.21 5.40
CA ASP A 78 7.34 -9.60 6.76
C ASP A 78 6.06 -10.48 6.76
N PRO A 79 6.21 -11.81 6.97
CA PRO A 79 5.07 -12.71 6.95
C PRO A 79 4.09 -12.48 8.10
N GLU A 80 4.50 -11.92 9.25
CA GLU A 80 3.59 -11.61 10.35
C GLU A 80 2.70 -10.42 9.98
N ALA A 81 3.29 -9.36 9.41
CA ALA A 81 2.55 -8.19 8.93
C ALA A 81 1.52 -8.56 7.85
N LEU A 82 1.86 -9.49 6.95
CA LEU A 82 0.92 -9.99 5.94
C LEU A 82 -0.24 -10.77 6.54
N ILE A 83 -0.02 -11.52 7.62
CA ILE A 83 -1.09 -12.25 8.32
C ILE A 83 -2.01 -11.27 9.02
N GLU A 84 -1.47 -10.26 9.70
CA GLU A 84 -2.23 -9.23 10.41
C GLU A 84 -3.09 -8.41 9.45
N ALA A 85 -2.50 -7.86 8.38
CA ALA A 85 -3.24 -7.10 7.37
C ALA A 85 -4.37 -7.93 6.75
N LYS A 86 -4.12 -9.22 6.47
CA LYS A 86 -5.16 -10.14 5.98
C LYS A 86 -6.28 -10.36 6.99
N GLU A 87 -5.96 -10.43 8.29
CA GLU A 87 -6.95 -10.58 9.36
C GLU A 87 -7.80 -9.34 9.54
N HIS A 88 -7.19 -8.16 9.49
CA HIS A 88 -7.91 -6.89 9.54
C HIS A 88 -8.87 -6.73 8.37
N ILE A 89 -8.41 -7.02 7.13
CA ILE A 89 -9.27 -7.00 5.94
C ILE A 89 -10.42 -8.00 6.08
N ALA A 90 -10.12 -9.22 6.51
CA ALA A 90 -11.14 -10.26 6.65
C ALA A 90 -12.22 -9.84 7.65
N ASN A 91 -11.81 -9.30 8.79
CA ASN A 91 -12.73 -8.85 9.83
C ASN A 91 -13.55 -7.64 9.37
N ALA A 92 -12.89 -6.59 8.87
CA ALA A 92 -13.55 -5.36 8.46
C ALA A 92 -14.52 -5.59 7.28
N TYR A 93 -14.16 -6.47 6.34
CA TYR A 93 -15.08 -6.87 5.27
C TYR A 93 -16.30 -7.60 5.84
N ALA A 94 -16.12 -8.57 6.74
CA ALA A 94 -17.22 -9.28 7.37
C ALA A 94 -18.15 -8.32 8.14
N CYS A 95 -17.58 -7.40 8.91
CA CYS A 95 -18.33 -6.41 9.68
C CYS A 95 -19.12 -5.45 8.79
N LEU A 96 -18.52 -4.97 7.70
CA LEU A 96 -19.24 -4.10 6.77
C LEU A 96 -20.35 -4.87 6.04
N VAL A 97 -20.12 -6.12 5.65
CA VAL A 97 -21.15 -6.96 5.03
C VAL A 97 -22.32 -7.20 5.99
N GLU A 98 -22.04 -7.46 7.26
CA GLU A 98 -23.05 -7.66 8.31
C GLU A 98 -23.87 -6.38 8.57
N ALA A 99 -23.19 -5.24 8.65
CA ALA A 99 -23.83 -3.94 8.87
C ALA A 99 -24.56 -3.40 7.63
N SER A 100 -24.25 -3.92 6.43
CA SER A 100 -24.83 -3.47 5.16
C SER A 100 -25.35 -4.63 4.30
N SER A 101 -24.72 -4.89 3.15
CA SER A 101 -25.00 -6.04 2.30
C SER A 101 -23.77 -6.41 1.48
N GLU A 102 -23.53 -7.71 1.30
CA GLU A 102 -22.43 -8.26 0.48
C GLU A 102 -22.33 -7.58 -0.88
N SER A 103 -23.44 -7.45 -1.60
CA SER A 103 -23.47 -6.82 -2.92
C SER A 103 -23.11 -5.33 -2.96
N ALA A 104 -23.23 -4.61 -1.84
CA ALA A 104 -22.82 -3.21 -1.73
C ALA A 104 -21.31 -3.13 -1.48
N VAL A 105 -20.80 -4.00 -0.59
CA VAL A 105 -19.38 -4.09 -0.27
C VAL A 105 -18.58 -4.57 -1.48
N ASP A 106 -19.03 -5.62 -2.19
CA ASP A 106 -18.36 -6.14 -3.38
C ASP A 106 -18.19 -5.07 -4.46
N LYS A 107 -19.20 -4.21 -4.69
CA LYS A 107 -19.10 -3.11 -5.65
C LYS A 107 -18.06 -2.07 -5.27
N VAL A 108 -17.87 -1.84 -3.97
CA VAL A 108 -16.82 -0.95 -3.48
C VAL A 108 -15.47 -1.62 -3.62
N MET A 109 -15.36 -2.89 -3.25
CA MET A 109 -14.13 -3.66 -3.42
C MET A 109 -13.70 -3.76 -4.88
N ASP A 110 -14.63 -3.94 -5.83
CA ASP A 110 -14.33 -3.91 -7.26
C ASP A 110 -13.67 -2.59 -7.69
N LYS A 111 -14.14 -1.45 -7.15
CA LYS A 111 -13.54 -0.14 -7.43
C LYS A 111 -12.16 -0.02 -6.81
N VAL A 112 -12.00 -0.45 -5.56
CA VAL A 112 -10.72 -0.48 -4.84
C VAL A 112 -9.68 -1.32 -5.60
N MET A 113 -10.05 -2.53 -6.04
CA MET A 113 -9.17 -3.38 -6.84
C MET A 113 -8.80 -2.75 -8.18
N SER A 114 -9.67 -1.90 -8.74
CA SER A 114 -9.39 -1.19 -9.98
C SER A 114 -8.48 0.03 -9.83
N SER A 115 -8.42 0.65 -8.64
CA SER A 115 -7.55 1.79 -8.33
C SER A 115 -6.15 1.36 -7.87
N ILE A 116 -6.04 0.19 -7.24
CA ILE A 116 -4.76 -0.38 -6.80
C ILE A 116 -3.94 -0.87 -8.00
N GLY A 117 -2.68 -0.46 -8.07
CA GLY A 117 -1.74 -0.84 -9.13
C GLY A 117 -0.85 -2.03 -8.77
N SER A 118 -0.73 -2.34 -7.48
CA SER A 118 0.08 -3.45 -6.96
C SER A 118 -0.71 -4.76 -7.00
N GLU A 119 -0.24 -5.73 -7.78
CA GLU A 119 -0.86 -7.07 -7.83
C GLU A 119 -0.70 -7.83 -6.51
N GLU A 120 0.39 -7.61 -5.77
CA GLU A 120 0.62 -8.22 -4.46
C GLU A 120 -0.40 -7.70 -3.44
N THR A 121 -0.68 -6.39 -3.46
CA THR A 121 -1.72 -5.77 -2.62
C THR A 121 -3.11 -6.28 -2.98
N LYS A 122 -3.45 -6.38 -4.27
CA LYS A 122 -4.74 -6.96 -4.69
C LYS A 122 -4.90 -8.39 -4.19
N SER A 123 -3.88 -9.22 -4.39
CA SER A 123 -3.88 -10.61 -3.94
C SER A 123 -4.08 -10.71 -2.43
N LEU A 124 -3.42 -9.84 -1.64
CA LEU A 124 -3.58 -9.81 -0.19
C LEU A 124 -5.02 -9.47 0.21
N ILE A 125 -5.63 -8.48 -0.45
CA ILE A 125 -7.01 -8.08 -0.19
C ILE A 125 -8.00 -9.19 -0.60
N GLU A 126 -7.80 -9.82 -1.77
CA GLU A 126 -8.61 -10.96 -2.22
C GLU A 126 -8.56 -12.11 -1.20
N GLU A 127 -7.36 -12.49 -0.74
CA GLU A 127 -7.21 -13.52 0.30
C GLU A 127 -7.92 -13.14 1.62
N GLY A 128 -7.91 -11.85 1.98
CA GLY A 128 -8.65 -11.34 3.13
C GLY A 128 -10.16 -11.50 2.98
N ILE A 129 -10.71 -11.12 1.81
CA ILE A 129 -12.13 -11.29 1.49
C ILE A 129 -12.52 -12.78 1.49
N GLU A 130 -11.72 -13.65 0.86
CA GLU A 130 -11.97 -15.09 0.87
C GLU A 130 -11.99 -15.66 2.29
N LYS A 131 -11.05 -15.22 3.14
CA LYS A 131 -11.01 -15.59 4.56
C LYS A 131 -12.27 -15.12 5.31
N ALA A 132 -12.73 -13.90 5.05
CA ALA A 132 -13.98 -13.38 5.61
C ALA A 132 -15.19 -14.24 5.24
N GLN A 133 -15.33 -14.57 3.96
CA GLN A 133 -16.43 -15.39 3.44
C GLN A 133 -16.40 -16.83 3.99
N ALA A 134 -15.22 -17.35 4.31
CA ALA A 134 -15.05 -18.65 4.95
C ALA A 134 -15.45 -18.63 6.44
N ALA A 135 -15.13 -17.54 7.16
CA ALA A 135 -15.42 -17.39 8.59
C ALA A 135 -16.89 -17.01 8.87
N LYS A 136 -17.49 -16.18 8.00
CA LYS A 136 -18.89 -15.69 8.06
C LYS A 136 -19.28 -14.94 9.33
N GLU A 137 -18.33 -14.50 10.14
CA GLU A 137 -18.59 -13.80 11.39
C GLU A 137 -17.69 -12.58 11.48
N CYS A 138 -18.29 -11.43 11.79
CA CYS A 138 -17.59 -10.24 12.23
C CYS A 138 -17.13 -10.46 13.69
N VAL A 139 -15.85 -10.24 13.96
CA VAL A 139 -15.26 -10.28 15.30
C VAL A 139 -14.84 -8.85 15.66
N MET A 140 -15.76 -8.09 16.25
CA MET A 140 -15.47 -6.76 16.80
C MET A 140 -14.57 -6.81 18.03
#